data_AF-A0A1U7DDX5-F1
#
_entry.id   AF-A0A1U7DDX5-F1
#
_cell.length_a   1.000
_cell.length_b   1.000
_cell.length_c   1.000
_cell.angle_alpha   90.00
_cell.angle_beta   90.00
_cell.angle_gamma   90.00
#
_symmetry.space_group_name_H-M   'P 1'
#
loop_
_entity.id
_entity.type
_entity.pdbx_description
1 polymer ?
#
loop_
_entity_poly.entity_id
_entity_poly.type
_entity_poly.pdbx_seq_one_letter_code
_entity_poly.pdbx_strand_id
1 'polypeptide(L)'
;MIGTRVTAEEYAAFKALMEAEGLTPSDGMRRLMRLAVGALDLRVEEIEALAQSRRELVAVGRNLNQMTQLANSGRLKWNARDGKTVAQLDARVSDLTEALTTFINVARRRTLVEVAFPGEDT
;
A
#
# COMPACT_ATOMS: atom_id res chain seq x y z
N MET A 1 -13.01 6.61 -26.54
CA MET A 1 -12.97 7.92 -25.85
C MET A 1 -14.12 7.90 -24.85
N ILE A 2 -13.83 7.99 -23.54
CA ILE A 2 -14.89 8.13 -22.52
C ILE A 2 -14.98 9.60 -22.15
N GLY A 3 -16.18 10.17 -22.18
CA GLY A 3 -16.44 11.55 -21.81
C GLY A 3 -17.61 11.62 -20.84
N THR A 4 -17.57 12.59 -19.92
CA THR A 4 -18.65 12.88 -18.99
C THR A 4 -19.02 14.36 -19.10
N ARG A 5 -20.29 14.70 -18.85
CA ARG A 5 -20.74 16.09 -18.81
C ARG A 5 -20.54 16.61 -17.40
N VAL A 6 -19.78 17.69 -17.30
CA VAL A 6 -19.55 18.45 -16.07
C VAL A 6 -19.76 19.93 -16.39
N THR A 7 -20.07 20.69 -15.37
CA THR A 7 -20.09 22.15 -15.44
C THR A 7 -18.67 22.70 -15.63
N ALA A 8 -18.57 23.95 -16.08
CA ALA A 8 -17.28 24.62 -16.25
C ALA A 8 -16.54 24.79 -14.91
N GLU A 9 -17.29 25.02 -13.82
CA GLU A 9 -16.75 25.16 -12.47
C GLU A 9 -16.18 23.85 -11.95
N GLU A 10 -16.90 22.73 -12.11
CA GLU A 10 -16.41 21.39 -11.75
C GLU A 10 -15.15 21.03 -12.54
N TYR A 11 -15.10 21.33 -13.84
CA TYR A 11 -13.91 21.08 -14.65
C TYR A 11 -12.72 21.92 -14.20
N ALA A 12 -12.93 23.20 -13.87
CA ALA A 12 -11.88 24.08 -13.38
C ALA A 12 -11.33 23.61 -12.02
N ALA A 13 -12.21 23.24 -11.09
CA ALA A 13 -11.82 22.69 -9.78
C ALA A 13 -11.04 21.38 -9.93
N PHE A 14 -11.52 20.47 -10.78
CA PHE A 14 -10.84 19.22 -11.07
C PHE A 14 -9.46 19.43 -11.70
N LYS A 15 -9.35 20.33 -12.68
CA LYS A 15 -8.07 20.65 -13.33
C LYS A 15 -7.06 21.23 -12.33
N ALA A 16 -7.49 22.16 -11.47
CA ALA A 16 -6.64 22.75 -10.44
C ALA A 16 -6.13 21.69 -9.44
N LEU A 17 -6.97 20.74 -9.04
CA LEU A 17 -6.57 19.61 -8.19
C LEU A 17 -5.50 18.75 -8.88
N MET A 18 -5.66 18.43 -10.16
CA MET A 18 -4.69 17.62 -10.89
C MET A 18 -3.36 18.34 -11.08
N GLU A 19 -3.36 19.64 -11.37
CA GLU A 19 -2.13 20.44 -11.45
C GLU A 19 -1.38 20.47 -10.11
N ALA A 20 -2.10 20.59 -8.99
CA ALA A 20 -1.49 20.55 -7.65
C ALA A 20 -0.84 19.18 -7.34
N GLU A 21 -1.36 18.09 -7.90
CA GLU A 21 -0.79 16.74 -7.79
C GLU A 21 0.24 16.42 -8.88
N GLY A 22 0.53 17.34 -9.80
CA GLY A 22 1.45 17.12 -10.93
C GLY A 22 0.92 16.13 -11.97
N LEU A 23 -0.41 15.99 -12.07
CA LEU A 23 -1.11 15.06 -12.95
C LEU A 23 -1.82 15.79 -14.09
N THR A 24 -2.03 15.09 -15.21
CA THR A 24 -2.92 15.60 -16.27
C THR A 24 -4.39 15.34 -15.92
N PRO A 25 -5.36 16.11 -16.46
CA PRO A 25 -6.78 15.82 -16.29
C PRO A 25 -7.18 14.39 -16.72
N SER A 26 -6.51 13.84 -17.73
CA SER A 26 -6.74 12.46 -18.17
C SER A 26 -6.23 11.43 -17.17
N ASP A 27 -5.12 11.70 -16.48
CA ASP A 27 -4.62 10.83 -15.40
C ASP A 27 -5.56 10.85 -14.21
N GLY A 28 -6.04 12.03 -13.84
CA GLY A 28 -7.07 12.18 -12.81
C GLY A 28 -8.35 11.42 -13.12
N MET A 29 -8.81 11.50 -14.37
CA MET A 29 -10.04 10.81 -14.77
C MET A 29 -9.87 9.30 -14.72
N ARG A 30 -8.70 8.79 -15.16
CA ARG A 30 -8.36 7.37 -15.08
C ARG A 30 -8.33 6.90 -13.62
N ARG A 31 -7.76 7.71 -12.71
CA ARG A 31 -7.70 7.44 -11.28
C ARG A 31 -9.07 7.41 -10.63
N LEU A 32 -9.92 8.39 -10.92
CA LEU A 32 -11.31 8.45 -10.45
C LEU A 32 -12.12 7.25 -10.97
N MET A 33 -11.96 6.90 -12.24
CA MET A 33 -12.62 5.73 -12.83
C MET A 33 -12.18 4.44 -12.14
N ARG A 34 -10.87 4.25 -11.95
CA ARG A 34 -10.33 3.09 -11.23
C ARG A 34 -10.87 3.03 -9.80
N LEU A 35 -10.83 4.14 -9.07
CA LEU A 35 -11.40 4.21 -7.72
C LEU A 35 -12.90 3.85 -7.71
N ALA A 36 -13.68 4.37 -8.66
CA ALA A 36 -15.12 4.13 -8.75
C ALA A 36 -15.46 2.66 -9.05
N VAL A 37 -14.66 1.96 -9.85
CA VAL A 37 -14.81 0.52 -10.11
C VAL A 37 -14.07 -0.36 -9.10
N GLY A 38 -13.52 0.26 -8.05
CA GLY A 38 -12.74 -0.41 -7.02
C GLY A 38 -11.39 -0.93 -7.48
N ALA A 39 -10.88 -0.56 -8.66
CA ALA A 39 -9.49 -0.79 -9.03
C ALA A 39 -8.56 0.11 -8.19
N LEU A 40 -7.53 -0.49 -7.58
CA LEU A 40 -6.46 0.29 -6.97
C LEU A 40 -5.62 0.89 -8.10
N ASP A 41 -5.62 2.21 -8.24
CA ASP A 41 -4.74 2.93 -9.17
C ASP A 41 -3.35 3.09 -8.55
N LEU A 42 -2.69 1.95 -8.36
CA LEU A 42 -1.28 1.88 -7.99
C LEU A 42 -0.49 1.46 -9.21
N ARG A 43 0.57 2.21 -9.51
CA ARG A 43 1.52 1.84 -10.55
C ARG A 43 2.27 0.58 -10.12
N VAL A 44 2.78 -0.19 -11.09
CA VAL A 44 3.51 -1.43 -10.82
C VAL A 44 4.72 -1.15 -9.92
N GLU A 45 5.40 -0.03 -10.15
CA GLU A 45 6.56 0.42 -9.37
C GLU A 45 6.18 0.71 -7.91
N GLU A 46 4.98 1.22 -7.65
CA GLU A 46 4.46 1.48 -6.30
C GLU A 46 4.12 0.18 -5.56
N ILE A 47 3.56 -0.81 -6.28
CA ILE A 47 3.30 -2.14 -5.74
C ILE A 47 4.63 -2.85 -5.40
N GLU A 48 5.64 -2.70 -6.25
CA GLU A 48 6.98 -3.26 -6.02
C GLU A 48 7.71 -2.58 -4.86
N ALA A 49 7.62 -1.25 -4.76
CA ALA A 49 8.15 -0.51 -3.62
C ALA A 49 7.50 -0.96 -2.30
N LEU A 50 6.18 -1.15 -2.28
CA LEU A 50 5.47 -1.69 -1.10
C LEU A 50 5.89 -3.13 -0.79
N ALA A 51 6.10 -3.96 -1.81
CA ALA A 51 6.60 -5.32 -1.63
C ALA A 51 8.03 -5.36 -1.10
N GLN A 52 8.87 -4.39 -1.47
CA GLN A 52 10.19 -4.21 -0.91
C GLN A 52 10.12 -3.78 0.56
N SER A 53 9.34 -2.76 0.90
CA SER A 53 9.13 -2.31 2.28
C SER A 53 8.61 -3.44 3.17
N ARG A 54 7.69 -4.27 2.66
CA ARG A 54 7.22 -5.49 3.35
C ARG A 54 8.37 -6.47 3.66
N ARG A 55 9.27 -6.72 2.71
CA ARG A 55 10.42 -7.63 2.91
C ARG A 55 11.36 -7.11 3.99
N GLU A 56 11.60 -5.81 4.01
CA GLU A 56 12.41 -5.16 5.04
C GLU A 56 11.77 -5.27 6.42
N LEU A 57 10.46 -5.07 6.53
CA LEU A 57 9.72 -5.24 7.79
C LEU A 57 9.76 -6.70 8.29
N VAL A 58 9.67 -7.69 7.40
CA VAL A 58 9.86 -9.11 7.79
C VAL A 58 11.26 -9.34 8.37
N ALA A 59 12.29 -8.73 7.80
CA ALA A 59 13.65 -8.84 8.32
C ALA A 59 13.78 -8.18 9.71
N VAL A 60 13.16 -7.01 9.90
CA VAL A 60 13.08 -6.34 11.21
C VAL A 60 12.38 -7.22 12.25
N GLY A 61 11.22 -7.82 11.91
CA GLY A 61 10.51 -8.74 12.78
C GLY A 61 11.34 -9.97 13.15
N ARG A 62 12.10 -10.55 12.20
CA ARG A 62 13.03 -11.65 12.51
C ARG A 62 14.10 -11.23 13.52
N ASN A 63 14.67 -10.04 13.36
CA ASN A 63 15.67 -9.52 14.30
C ASN A 63 15.06 -9.28 15.69
N LEU A 64 13.83 -8.75 15.76
CA LEU A 64 13.10 -8.54 17.01
C LEU A 64 12.84 -9.87 17.72
N ASN A 65 12.35 -10.89 17.00
CA ASN A 65 12.15 -12.22 17.55
C ASN A 65 13.44 -12.85 18.07
N GLN A 66 14.57 -12.71 17.34
CA GLN A 66 15.87 -13.17 17.82
C GLN A 66 16.30 -12.47 19.11
N MET A 67 16.12 -11.15 19.21
CA MET A 67 16.43 -10.42 20.44
C MET A 67 15.55 -10.90 21.62
N THR A 68 14.26 -11.16 21.38
CA THR A 68 13.36 -11.73 22.38
C THR A 68 13.82 -13.13 22.83
N GLN A 69 14.28 -13.98 21.91
CA GLN A 69 14.84 -15.31 22.25
C GLN A 69 16.15 -15.21 23.05
N LEU A 70 17.02 -14.28 22.68
CA LEU A 70 18.25 -13.99 23.44
C LEU A 70 17.93 -13.47 24.85
N ALA A 71 16.89 -12.65 24.98
CA ALA A 71 16.42 -12.18 26.29
C ALA A 71 15.86 -13.32 27.14
N ASN A 72 15.00 -14.16 26.55
CA ASN A 72 14.40 -15.32 27.23
C ASN A 72 15.44 -16.36 27.65
N SER A 73 16.53 -16.52 26.89
CA SER A 73 17.65 -17.40 27.24
C SER A 73 18.65 -16.79 28.24
N GLY A 74 18.39 -15.56 28.72
CA GLY A 74 19.27 -14.83 29.63
C GLY A 74 20.56 -14.30 29.00
N ARG A 75 20.74 -14.48 27.69
CA ARG A 75 21.91 -14.04 26.91
C ARG A 75 21.86 -12.56 26.55
N LEU A 76 20.70 -11.94 26.68
CA LEU A 76 20.46 -10.51 26.57
C LEU A 76 19.73 -10.03 27.83
N LYS A 77 20.21 -8.96 28.46
CA LYS A 77 19.55 -8.38 29.64
C LYS A 77 18.83 -7.11 29.25
N TRP A 78 17.52 -7.11 29.43
CA TRP A 78 16.67 -5.91 29.35
C TRP A 78 16.03 -5.65 30.70
N ASN A 79 15.75 -4.39 31.00
CA ASN A 79 14.84 -4.08 32.09
C ASN A 79 13.39 -4.41 31.63
N ALA A 80 12.46 -4.51 32.58
CA ALA A 80 11.08 -4.90 32.27
C ALA A 80 10.36 -3.94 31.30
N ARG A 81 10.75 -2.66 31.28
CA ARG A 81 10.20 -1.65 30.37
C ARG A 81 10.66 -1.91 28.93
N ASP A 82 11.96 -2.12 28.73
CA ASP A 82 12.56 -2.36 27.42
C ASP A 82 12.03 -3.67 26.81
N GLY A 83 11.90 -4.73 27.61
CA GLY A 83 11.31 -5.99 27.15
C GLY A 83 9.85 -5.83 26.69
N LYS A 84 9.04 -5.05 27.42
CA LYS A 84 7.67 -4.73 27.01
C LYS A 84 7.62 -3.90 25.73
N THR A 85 8.51 -2.90 25.59
CA THR A 85 8.60 -2.06 24.40
C THR A 85 8.99 -2.87 23.17
N VAL A 86 9.95 -3.80 23.29
CA VAL A 86 10.37 -4.66 22.16
C VAL A 86 9.26 -5.62 21.76
N ALA A 87 8.56 -6.25 22.71
CA ALA A 87 7.42 -7.11 22.39
C ALA A 87 6.28 -6.35 21.67
N GLN A 88 6.01 -5.11 22.08
CA GLN A 88 5.04 -4.24 21.41
C GLN A 88 5.48 -3.83 20.01
N LEU A 89 6.77 -3.60 19.81
CA LEU A 89 7.32 -3.28 18.50
C LEU A 89 7.23 -4.47 17.55
N ASP A 90 7.54 -5.67 18.02
CA ASP A 90 7.42 -6.92 17.25
C ASP A 90 5.99 -7.16 16.78
N ALA A 91 5.00 -7.02 17.68
CA ALA A 91 3.58 -7.12 17.34
C ALA A 91 3.17 -6.11 16.24
N ARG A 92 3.54 -4.83 16.40
CA ARG A 92 3.20 -3.78 15.42
C ARG A 92 3.86 -4.01 14.06
N VAL A 93 5.10 -4.50 14.03
CA VAL A 93 5.79 -4.84 12.77
C VAL A 93 5.12 -6.02 12.09
N SER A 94 4.67 -7.02 12.86
CA SER A 94 3.91 -8.16 12.33
C SER A 94 2.57 -7.71 11.73
N ASP A 95 1.77 -6.92 12.46
CA ASP A 95 0.49 -6.39 11.99
C ASP A 95 0.64 -5.58 10.70
N LEU A 96 1.64 -4.70 10.64
CA LEU A 96 1.92 -3.89 9.45
C LEU A 96 2.34 -4.75 8.25
N THR A 97 3.14 -5.79 8.49
CA THR A 97 3.56 -6.74 7.46
C THR A 97 2.36 -7.50 6.89
N GLU A 98 1.42 -7.91 7.74
CA GLU A 98 0.18 -8.58 7.32
C GLU A 98 -0.72 -7.64 6.51
N ALA A 99 -0.94 -6.41 6.99
CA ALA A 99 -1.71 -5.40 6.28
C ALA A 99 -1.13 -5.11 4.88
N LEU A 100 0.20 -4.95 4.77
CA LEU A 100 0.89 -4.77 3.49
C LEU A 100 0.75 -6.00 2.58
N THR A 101 0.81 -7.21 3.13
CA THR A 101 0.60 -8.45 2.36
C THR A 101 -0.79 -8.45 1.71
N THR A 102 -1.82 -8.18 2.51
CA THR A 102 -3.21 -8.14 2.06
C THR A 102 -3.40 -7.06 1.00
N PHE A 103 -2.88 -5.86 1.26
CA PHE A 103 -2.96 -4.73 0.35
C PHE A 103 -2.30 -5.03 -1.00
N ILE A 104 -1.07 -5.55 -1.00
CA ILE A 104 -0.34 -5.93 -2.22
C ILE A 104 -1.08 -7.02 -3.00
N ASN A 105 -1.65 -8.02 -2.31
CA ASN A 105 -2.41 -9.09 -2.96
C ASN A 105 -3.69 -8.58 -3.63
N VAL A 106 -4.40 -7.65 -2.97
CA VAL A 106 -5.59 -7.00 -3.55
C VAL A 106 -5.19 -6.12 -4.73
N ALA A 107 -4.11 -5.34 -4.61
CA ALA A 107 -3.59 -4.53 -5.70
C ALA A 107 -3.21 -5.39 -6.91
N ARG A 108 -2.37 -6.43 -6.73
CA ARG A 108 -1.95 -7.33 -7.81
C ARG A 108 -3.11 -8.07 -8.46
N ARG A 109 -4.09 -8.56 -7.69
CA ARG A 109 -5.26 -9.27 -8.23
C ARG A 109 -6.08 -8.34 -9.15
N ARG A 110 -6.25 -7.08 -8.78
CA ARG A 110 -6.98 -6.09 -9.58
C ARG A 110 -6.19 -5.66 -10.82
N THR A 111 -4.88 -5.48 -10.71
CA THR A 111 -3.99 -5.24 -11.87
C THR A 111 -4.01 -6.42 -12.86
N LEU A 112 -3.97 -7.66 -12.37
CA LEU A 112 -4.02 -8.86 -13.22
C LEU A 112 -5.37 -9.03 -13.93
N VAL A 113 -6.49 -8.72 -13.26
CA VAL A 113 -7.82 -8.74 -13.90
C VAL A 113 -7.92 -7.69 -15.02
N GLU A 114 -7.37 -6.49 -14.84
CA GLU A 114 -7.30 -5.47 -15.90
C GLU A 114 -6.43 -5.89 -17.10
N VAL A 115 -5.34 -6.64 -16.87
CA VAL A 115 -4.42 -7.09 -17.93
C VAL A 115 -4.92 -8.35 -18.64
N ALA A 116 -5.57 -9.28 -17.93
CA ALA A 116 -6.03 -10.56 -18.46
C ALA A 116 -7.39 -10.46 -19.18
N PHE A 117 -8.24 -9.51 -18.79
CA PHE A 117 -9.53 -9.26 -19.44
C PHE A 117 -9.61 -7.79 -19.86
N PRO A 118 -8.88 -7.38 -20.91
CA PRO A 118 -8.97 -6.03 -21.45
C PRO A 118 -10.30 -5.88 -22.20
N GLY A 119 -11.39 -5.66 -21.47
CA GLY A 119 -12.71 -5.33 -22.03
C GLY A 119 -13.34 -6.44 -22.89
N GLU A 120 -13.85 -7.48 -22.24
CA GLU A 120 -15.00 -8.22 -22.78
C GLU A 120 -16.18 -7.96 -21.85
N ASP A 121 -16.89 -6.86 -22.09
CA ASP A 121 -18.29 -6.71 -21.70
C ASP A 121 -18.97 -5.85 -22.78
N THR A 122 -19.79 -6.53 -23.59
CA THR A 122 -20.84 -5.98 -24.47
C THR A 122 -22.01 -5.44 -23.65
#